data_AF-A0A6A5M7N5-F1
#
_entry.id   AF-A0A6A5M7N5-F1
#
_cell.length_a   1.000
_cell.length_b   1.000
_cell.length_c   1.000
_cell.angle_alpha   90.00
_cell.angle_beta   90.00
_cell.angle_gamma   90.00
#
_symmetry.space_group_name_H-M   'P 1'
#
loop_
_entity.id
_entity.type
_entity.pdbx_description
1 polymer ?
#
loop_
_entity_poly.entity_id
_entity_poly.type
_entity_poly.pdbx_seq_one_letter_code
_entity_poly.pdbx_strand_id
1 'polypeptide(L)'
;MAITTICSSSSHSHTLPTMSFPTLKTHHSLQPTLPCTISSKFGTTLVSSDAPLVIAAAAVTTEAVAVANAAVDVSAACGIVKEWPFGECENEIVRDRSSIGLDLRRKKRRKRRKGLECMEEKEEEIYRNSLPDRLLIRSRKSGILSSREEAELCLCLKVGAEIELAKIRISESKEHPAIPMRRLVIGNTILDKVLCNTRESRERIAREYRGLVASIASSYQGKGLSFQDLIQEGTIGLLKGAEKFDPDRGNKLSTYVYWWIKQAIIKAVAKKSRLVRLPGGKYEMIAKIAEANNVLSRRLKRVPSYNEIAEFINANVSTVKLVSERNRLPISLNKVVTDRGTMTLQDIIAGSDEMIPEKMVEREIMKEEVLKLLKTLTKREEKIVRLYFGLNGETPLSFEEIGRVLKLSRERVRQINGIAMSKLQQPKNIDSLKFYVT
;
A
#
# COMPACT_ATOMS: atom_id res chain seq x y z
N MET A 1 29.22 10.56 -66.47
CA MET A 1 30.28 9.70 -67.01
C MET A 1 30.54 8.56 -66.04
N ALA A 2 30.60 7.33 -66.56
CA ALA A 2 31.10 6.06 -65.98
C ALA A 2 30.45 5.56 -64.67
N ILE A 3 29.65 4.48 -64.60
CA ILE A 3 29.79 3.05 -65.01
C ILE A 3 30.33 2.14 -63.87
N THR A 4 29.39 1.38 -63.29
CA THR A 4 29.36 -0.07 -62.93
C THR A 4 30.48 -0.77 -62.16
N THR A 5 30.10 -1.59 -61.15
CA THR A 5 30.28 -3.07 -61.04
C THR A 5 29.62 -3.56 -59.72
N ILE A 6 28.53 -4.34 -59.67
CA ILE A 6 28.23 -5.76 -59.99
C ILE A 6 28.80 -6.79 -58.97
N CYS A 7 27.89 -7.70 -58.55
CA CYS A 7 28.03 -9.07 -57.97
C CYS A 7 27.60 -9.19 -56.50
N SER A 8 26.84 -10.19 -56.03
CA SER A 8 25.83 -11.11 -56.57
C SER A 8 25.41 -12.04 -55.41
N SER A 9 24.12 -12.33 -55.33
CA SER A 9 23.42 -13.53 -54.82
C SER A 9 24.06 -14.46 -53.75
N SER A 10 23.30 -14.76 -52.69
CA SER A 10 22.75 -16.11 -52.47
C SER A 10 21.65 -16.12 -51.41
N SER A 11 20.48 -16.61 -51.82
CA SER A 11 19.33 -17.02 -51.03
C SER A 11 19.64 -18.25 -50.16
N HIS A 12 19.50 -18.15 -48.84
CA HIS A 12 19.16 -19.31 -48.02
C HIS A 12 18.18 -18.93 -46.91
N SER A 13 16.95 -19.37 -47.11
CA SER A 13 15.91 -19.50 -46.10
C SER A 13 16.37 -20.45 -45.00
N HIS A 14 16.49 -19.96 -43.76
CA HIS A 14 16.45 -20.81 -42.59
C HIS A 14 15.32 -20.37 -41.67
N THR A 15 14.34 -21.26 -41.66
CA THR A 15 13.16 -21.35 -40.83
C THR A 15 13.52 -21.32 -39.33
N LEU A 16 12.77 -20.51 -38.59
CA LEU A 16 12.75 -20.50 -37.13
C LEU A 16 12.26 -21.86 -36.59
N PRO A 17 12.87 -22.43 -35.54
CA PRO A 17 12.22 -23.45 -34.74
C PRO A 17 11.27 -22.78 -33.74
N THR A 18 9.98 -22.82 -34.05
CA THR A 18 8.88 -22.57 -33.12
C THR A 18 8.87 -23.66 -32.05
N MET A 19 9.29 -23.34 -30.83
CA MET A 19 9.14 -24.23 -29.67
C MET A 19 7.68 -24.25 -29.22
N SER A 20 7.00 -25.36 -29.53
CA SER A 20 5.67 -25.71 -29.06
C SER A 20 5.70 -26.15 -27.60
N PHE A 21 5.03 -25.42 -26.72
CA PHE A 21 4.72 -25.87 -25.35
C PHE A 21 3.47 -26.77 -25.35
N PRO A 22 3.48 -27.92 -24.65
CA PRO A 22 2.33 -28.80 -24.56
C PRO A 22 1.27 -28.27 -23.59
N THR A 23 0.03 -28.32 -24.03
CA THR A 23 -1.20 -27.97 -23.32
C THR A 23 -1.50 -28.99 -22.21
N LEU A 24 -1.57 -28.53 -20.96
CA LEU A 24 -2.09 -29.32 -19.84
C LEU A 24 -3.61 -29.44 -19.95
N LYS A 25 -4.08 -30.66 -20.21
CA LYS A 25 -5.50 -31.04 -20.18
C LYS A 25 -5.98 -31.13 -18.72
N THR A 26 -6.99 -30.33 -18.42
CA THR A 26 -7.89 -30.46 -17.28
C THR A 26 -8.84 -31.64 -17.51
N HIS A 27 -8.86 -32.61 -16.61
CA HIS A 27 -9.93 -33.63 -16.55
C HIS A 27 -10.78 -33.38 -15.29
N HIS A 28 -11.86 -32.62 -15.47
CA HIS A 28 -13.03 -32.65 -14.59
C HIS A 28 -14.12 -33.44 -15.32
N SER A 29 -14.57 -34.56 -14.74
CA SER A 29 -15.80 -35.24 -15.15
C SER A 29 -16.76 -35.24 -13.97
N LEU A 30 -17.89 -34.56 -14.14
CA LEU A 30 -19.03 -34.56 -13.23
C LEU A 30 -20.05 -35.63 -13.65
N GLN A 31 -20.58 -36.31 -12.62
CA GLN A 31 -21.98 -36.74 -12.43
C GLN A 31 -22.50 -37.97 -13.21
N PRO A 32 -23.47 -38.76 -12.65
CA PRO A 32 -24.81 -38.30 -12.23
C PRO A 32 -25.45 -38.95 -10.97
N THR A 33 -26.65 -38.45 -10.70
CA THR A 33 -27.55 -38.46 -9.54
C THR A 33 -28.54 -39.64 -9.43
N LEU A 34 -29.15 -39.77 -8.23
CA LEU A 34 -30.46 -40.37 -7.82
C LEU A 34 -30.44 -41.80 -7.21
N PRO A 35 -31.44 -42.25 -6.38
CA PRO A 35 -32.49 -41.54 -5.60
C PRO A 35 -32.64 -42.00 -4.11
N CYS A 36 -33.54 -41.33 -3.36
CA CYS A 36 -34.06 -41.71 -2.03
C CYS A 36 -34.76 -43.09 -1.98
N THR A 37 -34.74 -43.80 -0.83
CA THR A 37 -35.91 -44.02 0.08
C THR A 37 -35.71 -45.14 1.14
N ILE A 38 -36.12 -44.82 2.38
CA ILE A 38 -36.80 -45.64 3.43
C ILE A 38 -36.06 -46.83 4.07
N SER A 39 -35.79 -46.76 5.39
CA SER A 39 -36.44 -47.63 6.38
C SER A 39 -36.15 -47.22 7.84
N SER A 40 -37.17 -47.40 8.66
CA SER A 40 -37.41 -46.97 10.04
C SER A 40 -36.58 -47.69 11.11
N LYS A 41 -36.38 -47.03 12.25
CA LYS A 41 -36.92 -47.50 13.55
C LYS A 41 -36.87 -46.40 14.63
N PHE A 42 -37.99 -46.31 15.34
CA PHE A 42 -38.32 -45.37 16.42
C PHE A 42 -37.38 -45.45 17.63
N GLY A 43 -37.26 -44.32 18.33
CA GLY A 43 -36.66 -44.23 19.66
C GLY A 43 -36.61 -42.79 20.16
N THR A 44 -37.74 -42.25 20.59
CA THR A 44 -37.89 -40.96 21.26
C THR A 44 -37.26 -40.95 22.65
N THR A 45 -36.32 -40.03 22.92
CA THR A 45 -36.17 -39.40 24.23
C THR A 45 -35.60 -37.99 24.08
N LEU A 46 -36.47 -37.01 24.34
CA LEU A 46 -36.15 -35.62 24.65
C LEU A 46 -35.32 -35.56 25.94
N VAL A 47 -34.08 -35.06 25.89
CA VAL A 47 -33.46 -34.31 26.99
C VAL A 47 -32.58 -33.22 26.37
N SER A 48 -32.97 -31.97 26.63
CA SER A 48 -32.19 -30.76 26.38
C SER A 48 -30.94 -30.73 27.25
N SER A 49 -29.78 -30.41 26.67
CA SER A 49 -28.60 -30.01 27.43
C SER A 49 -27.73 -29.03 26.62
N ASP A 50 -28.14 -27.77 26.59
CA ASP A 50 -27.33 -26.61 26.19
C ASP A 50 -26.30 -26.25 27.30
N ALA A 51 -25.42 -27.18 27.65
CA ALA A 51 -24.42 -26.98 28.70
C ALA A 51 -23.02 -26.54 28.20
N PRO A 52 -22.49 -26.94 27.03
CA PRO A 52 -21.12 -26.58 26.65
C PRO A 52 -20.98 -25.19 26.01
N LEU A 53 -22.09 -24.54 25.61
CA LEU A 53 -22.06 -23.21 24.98
C LEU A 53 -22.10 -22.05 25.99
N VAL A 54 -22.61 -22.28 27.20
CA VAL A 54 -22.66 -21.25 28.26
C VAL A 54 -21.29 -21.02 28.89
N ILE A 55 -20.42 -22.05 28.91
CA ILE A 55 -19.09 -21.98 29.53
C ILE A 55 -18.13 -21.11 28.67
N ALA A 56 -18.23 -21.18 27.35
CA ALA A 56 -17.40 -20.37 26.44
C ALA A 56 -17.77 -18.88 26.44
N ALA A 57 -19.07 -18.56 26.52
CA ALA A 57 -19.54 -17.17 26.64
C ALA A 57 -19.24 -16.58 28.02
N ALA A 58 -19.28 -17.38 29.08
CA ALA A 58 -18.85 -16.98 30.42
C ALA A 58 -17.34 -16.69 30.47
N ALA A 59 -16.50 -17.49 29.79
CA ALA A 59 -15.05 -17.25 29.75
C ALA A 59 -14.69 -15.91 29.07
N VAL A 60 -15.30 -15.59 27.93
CA VAL A 60 -15.06 -14.33 27.19
C VAL A 60 -15.58 -13.11 27.96
N THR A 61 -16.70 -13.25 28.69
CA THR A 61 -17.22 -12.18 29.55
C THR A 61 -16.41 -12.02 30.83
N THR A 62 -15.87 -13.09 31.40
CA THR A 62 -14.92 -13.00 32.53
C THR A 62 -13.60 -12.41 32.11
N GLU A 63 -13.11 -12.67 30.89
CA GLU A 63 -11.89 -12.05 30.38
C GLU A 63 -12.09 -10.57 30.04
N ALA A 64 -13.21 -10.19 29.41
CA ALA A 64 -13.51 -8.78 29.14
C ALA A 64 -13.76 -7.97 30.42
N VAL A 65 -14.44 -8.56 31.40
CA VAL A 65 -14.64 -7.96 32.74
C VAL A 65 -13.35 -7.99 33.55
N ALA A 66 -12.49 -8.99 33.41
CA ALA A 66 -11.17 -9.01 34.05
C ALA A 66 -10.21 -8.01 33.40
N VAL A 67 -10.28 -7.76 32.10
CA VAL A 67 -9.50 -6.71 31.41
C VAL A 67 -10.04 -5.33 31.78
N ALA A 68 -11.37 -5.16 31.87
CA ALA A 68 -11.97 -3.91 32.33
C ALA A 68 -11.68 -3.64 33.81
N ASN A 69 -11.75 -4.66 34.67
CA ASN A 69 -11.41 -4.56 36.09
C ASN A 69 -9.91 -4.41 36.29
N ALA A 70 -9.05 -5.08 35.50
CA ALA A 70 -7.60 -4.86 35.53
C ALA A 70 -7.23 -3.46 35.03
N ALA A 71 -7.94 -2.90 34.05
CA ALA A 71 -7.76 -1.51 33.62
C ALA A 71 -8.23 -0.51 34.69
N VAL A 72 -9.31 -0.83 35.42
CA VAL A 72 -9.79 -0.07 36.58
C VAL A 72 -8.84 -0.20 37.77
N ASP A 73 -8.24 -1.37 38.00
CA ASP A 73 -7.29 -1.65 39.07
C ASP A 73 -5.91 -1.03 38.76
N VAL A 74 -5.49 -0.99 37.49
CA VAL A 74 -4.32 -0.22 37.04
C VAL A 74 -4.59 1.28 37.16
N SER A 75 -5.81 1.74 36.90
CA SER A 75 -6.23 3.13 37.15
C SER A 75 -6.28 3.47 38.65
N ALA A 76 -6.69 2.52 39.50
CA ALA A 76 -6.75 2.68 40.95
C ALA A 76 -5.37 2.59 41.61
N ALA A 77 -4.50 1.68 41.14
CA ALA A 77 -3.10 1.55 41.59
C ALA A 77 -2.24 2.74 41.17
N CYS A 78 -2.56 3.39 40.04
CA CYS A 78 -1.95 4.66 39.62
C CYS A 78 -2.50 5.89 40.37
N GLY A 79 -3.43 5.72 41.32
CA GLY A 79 -4.00 6.85 42.08
C GLY A 79 -4.79 7.84 41.22
N ILE A 80 -5.37 7.39 40.10
CA ILE A 80 -6.13 8.22 39.16
C ILE A 80 -7.60 8.27 39.58
N VAL A 81 -7.88 8.74 40.81
CA VAL A 81 -9.21 9.27 41.21
C VAL A 81 -9.05 10.53 42.07
N LYS A 82 -7.95 11.26 41.93
CA LYS A 82 -7.97 12.68 42.25
C LYS A 82 -8.14 13.43 40.95
N GLU A 83 -9.22 14.22 40.90
CA GLU A 83 -9.53 15.19 39.85
C GLU A 83 -8.25 15.74 39.23
N TRP A 84 -8.11 15.60 37.92
CA TRP A 84 -7.08 16.34 37.19
C TRP A 84 -7.43 17.83 37.32
N PRO A 85 -6.63 18.65 38.02
CA PRO A 85 -6.94 20.05 38.16
C PRO A 85 -6.51 20.72 36.85
N PHE A 86 -7.44 20.82 35.90
CA PHE A 86 -7.40 21.92 34.95
C PHE A 86 -7.98 23.14 35.67
N GLY A 87 -7.16 23.73 36.53
CA GLY A 87 -7.42 24.98 37.24
C GLY A 87 -6.36 26.00 36.87
N GLU A 88 -6.82 27.17 36.45
CA GLU A 88 -6.04 28.36 36.13
C GLU A 88 -4.89 28.56 37.12
N CYS A 89 -3.66 28.62 36.62
CA CYS A 89 -2.50 29.01 37.42
C CYS A 89 -2.11 30.44 37.03
N GLU A 90 -2.82 31.41 37.60
CA GLU A 90 -2.10 32.53 38.20
C GLU A 90 -1.30 31.98 39.38
N ASN A 91 -0.06 32.43 39.56
CA ASN A 91 0.46 32.78 40.88
C ASN A 91 1.87 33.39 40.76
N GLU A 92 1.93 34.62 41.25
CA GLU A 92 2.80 35.12 42.30
C GLU A 92 4.15 34.46 42.57
N ILE A 93 5.12 35.36 42.66
CA ILE A 93 6.51 35.20 43.03
C ILE A 93 6.62 34.89 44.52
N VAL A 94 7.26 33.77 44.90
CA VAL A 94 8.07 33.70 46.13
C VAL A 94 9.32 32.85 45.88
N ARG A 95 10.47 33.44 46.22
CA ARG A 95 11.79 32.81 46.20
C ARG A 95 11.90 31.79 47.33
N ASP A 96 12.64 30.70 47.10
CA ASP A 96 13.75 30.42 48.01
C ASP A 96 14.87 29.55 47.42
N ARG A 97 16.09 29.92 47.80
CA ARG A 97 17.36 29.27 47.45
C ARG A 97 17.68 28.19 48.47
N SER A 98 18.11 27.02 48.01
CA SER A 98 19.43 26.43 48.31
C SER A 98 19.43 24.89 48.24
N SER A 99 20.33 24.35 47.41
CA SER A 99 21.06 23.09 47.63
C SER A 99 21.98 22.84 46.42
N ILE A 100 23.00 23.70 46.34
CA ILE A 100 24.17 23.50 45.48
C ILE A 100 25.02 22.43 46.17
N GLY A 101 25.10 21.22 45.59
CA GLY A 101 25.84 20.17 46.29
C GLY A 101 26.16 18.87 45.58
N LEU A 102 25.88 18.67 44.27
CA LEU A 102 26.23 17.40 43.60
C LEU A 102 26.75 17.52 42.15
N ASP A 103 26.68 18.69 41.52
CA ASP A 103 27.02 18.87 40.09
C ASP A 103 28.51 19.07 39.76
N LEU A 104 29.36 19.25 40.78
CA LEU A 104 30.80 19.40 40.58
C LEU A 104 31.54 18.06 40.38
N ARG A 105 30.91 16.92 40.70
CA ARG A 105 31.52 15.58 40.52
C ARG A 105 31.35 15.02 39.10
N ARG A 106 30.33 15.43 38.34
CA ARG A 106 30.08 14.96 36.95
C ARG A 106 30.95 15.65 35.89
N LYS A 107 31.48 16.86 36.15
CA LYS A 107 32.31 17.62 35.18
C LYS A 107 33.72 17.05 34.97
N LYS A 108 34.24 16.23 35.90
CA LYS A 108 35.63 15.71 35.82
C LYS A 108 35.81 14.53 34.83
N ARG A 109 34.73 13.84 34.43
CA ARG A 109 34.77 12.75 33.42
C ARG A 109 34.65 13.23 31.96
N ARG A 110 34.08 14.42 31.71
CA ARG A 110 33.94 14.96 30.34
C ARG A 110 35.23 15.55 29.74
N LYS A 111 36.24 15.87 30.56
CA LYS A 111 37.51 16.44 30.09
C LYS A 111 38.52 15.45 29.50
N ARG A 112 38.23 14.14 29.46
CA ARG A 112 39.12 13.13 28.84
C ARG A 112 38.65 12.62 27.46
N ARG A 113 37.51 13.09 26.95
CA ARG A 113 37.01 12.77 25.59
C ARG A 113 37.12 13.93 24.59
N LYS A 114 37.57 15.11 25.01
CA LYS A 114 37.90 16.20 24.07
C LYS A 114 39.31 15.99 23.53
N GLY A 115 39.38 15.24 22.44
CA GLY A 115 40.60 14.98 21.69
C GLY A 115 40.30 14.34 20.34
N LEU A 116 39.22 14.75 19.67
CA LEU A 116 38.97 14.53 18.24
C LEU A 116 37.66 15.26 17.85
N GLU A 117 37.70 16.56 17.54
CA GLU A 117 36.61 17.29 16.88
C GLU A 117 37.10 18.74 16.62
N CYS A 118 37.89 18.90 15.55
CA CYS A 118 38.18 20.21 14.95
C CYS A 118 38.10 20.03 13.44
N MET A 119 36.89 19.82 12.89
CA MET A 119 36.57 20.07 11.47
C MET A 119 35.09 20.33 11.20
N GLU A 120 34.16 20.08 12.14
CA GLU A 120 32.71 20.13 11.85
C GLU A 120 32.03 21.46 12.23
N GLU A 121 32.68 22.35 12.99
CA GLU A 121 32.05 23.60 13.47
C GLU A 121 31.95 24.70 12.40
N LYS A 122 32.51 24.53 11.19
CA LYS A 122 32.45 25.54 10.11
C LYS A 122 31.32 25.32 9.09
N GLU A 123 30.71 24.13 9.04
CA GLU A 123 29.63 23.85 8.07
C GLU A 123 28.24 24.25 8.59
N GLU A 124 28.02 24.24 9.91
CA GLU A 124 26.72 24.61 10.51
C GLU A 124 26.39 26.12 10.41
N GLU A 125 27.39 26.99 10.27
CA GLU A 125 27.18 28.44 10.24
C GLU A 125 26.83 28.96 8.84
N ILE A 126 27.22 28.24 7.78
CA ILE A 126 26.94 28.59 6.39
C ILE A 126 25.48 28.25 6.01
N TYR A 127 24.92 27.17 6.56
CA TYR A 127 23.56 26.72 6.25
C TYR A 127 22.45 27.55 6.91
N ARG A 128 22.78 28.35 7.95
CA ARG A 128 21.79 29.19 8.64
C ARG A 128 21.38 30.44 7.87
N ASN A 129 22.18 30.86 6.89
CA ASN A 129 22.05 32.17 6.25
C ASN A 129 21.40 32.14 4.86
N SER A 130 21.02 30.96 4.33
CA SER A 130 20.47 30.84 2.97
C SER A 130 19.20 29.99 2.89
N LEU A 131 18.09 30.43 3.50
CA LEU A 131 16.76 29.99 3.03
C LEU A 131 15.64 30.97 3.47
N PRO A 132 14.93 31.60 2.52
CA PRO A 132 13.78 32.43 2.82
C PRO A 132 12.52 31.57 2.83
N ASP A 133 12.03 31.20 4.02
CA ASP A 133 10.59 31.00 4.25
C ASP A 133 10.28 31.02 5.76
N ARG A 134 10.08 32.23 6.28
CA ARG A 134 10.05 32.54 7.72
C ARG A 134 8.63 32.77 8.23
N LEU A 135 7.68 31.90 7.86
CA LEU A 135 6.25 32.10 8.20
C LEU A 135 5.53 30.95 8.94
N LEU A 136 6.21 29.94 9.51
CA LEU A 136 5.49 28.90 10.27
C LEU A 136 6.06 28.42 11.62
N ILE A 137 7.10 29.05 12.17
CA ILE A 137 7.61 28.63 13.50
C ILE A 137 8.00 29.83 14.36
N ARG A 138 6.99 30.56 14.86
CA ARG A 138 7.18 31.43 16.04
C ARG A 138 6.76 30.62 17.27
N SER A 139 7.68 29.80 17.78
CA SER A 139 7.43 28.95 18.94
C SER A 139 7.35 29.81 20.21
N ARG A 140 6.18 29.85 20.85
CA ARG A 140 6.12 30.07 22.31
C ARG A 140 6.98 28.96 22.96
N LYS A 141 7.69 29.29 24.04
CA LYS A 141 8.47 28.33 24.82
C LYS A 141 7.54 27.20 25.27
N SER A 142 7.58 26.04 24.60
CA SER A 142 6.95 24.84 25.12
C SER A 142 7.90 24.28 26.18
N GLY A 143 7.37 23.99 27.36
CA GLY A 143 8.15 23.44 28.45
C GLY A 143 8.61 22.04 28.05
N ILE A 144 9.91 21.83 27.96
CA ILE A 144 10.48 20.49 27.72
C ILE A 144 9.91 19.56 28.79
N LEU A 145 9.20 18.51 28.36
CA LEU A 145 8.57 17.53 29.25
C LEU A 145 9.59 16.96 30.24
N SER A 146 9.18 16.81 31.49
CA SER A 146 9.94 16.07 32.49
C SER A 146 9.86 14.57 32.23
N SER A 147 10.89 13.81 32.62
CA SER A 147 10.89 12.34 32.50
C SER A 147 9.69 11.68 33.18
N ARG A 148 9.15 12.30 34.23
CA ARG A 148 7.95 11.83 34.93
C ARG A 148 6.69 12.06 34.07
N GLU A 149 6.55 13.27 33.51
CA GLU A 149 5.43 13.62 32.64
C GLU A 149 5.44 12.76 31.37
N GLU A 150 6.62 12.45 30.82
CA GLU A 150 6.75 11.52 29.68
C GLU A 150 6.20 10.14 30.02
N ALA A 151 6.54 9.61 31.20
CA ALA A 151 6.06 8.31 31.65
C ALA A 151 4.53 8.29 31.82
N GLU A 152 3.97 9.33 32.45
CA GLU A 152 2.53 9.49 32.68
C GLU A 152 1.77 9.53 31.34
N LEU A 153 2.22 10.37 30.39
CA LEU A 153 1.58 10.48 29.08
C LEU A 153 1.71 9.18 28.27
N CYS A 154 2.85 8.50 28.29
CA CYS A 154 3.02 7.22 27.60
C CYS A 154 2.14 6.11 28.20
N LEU A 155 1.93 6.12 29.51
CA LEU A 155 1.01 5.19 30.17
C LEU A 155 -0.44 5.44 29.71
N CYS A 156 -0.88 6.69 29.64
CA CYS A 156 -2.21 7.02 29.10
C CYS A 156 -2.36 6.54 27.65
N LEU A 157 -1.31 6.65 26.82
CA LEU A 157 -1.33 6.12 25.46
C LEU A 157 -1.45 4.60 25.41
N LYS A 158 -0.71 3.89 26.26
CA LYS A 158 -0.76 2.42 26.38
C LYS A 158 -2.16 1.93 26.72
N VAL A 159 -2.74 2.47 27.80
CA VAL A 159 -4.10 2.13 28.25
C VAL A 159 -5.13 2.43 27.17
N GLY A 160 -5.03 3.60 26.52
CA GLY A 160 -5.92 3.96 25.42
C GLY A 160 -5.84 2.99 24.24
N ALA A 161 -4.64 2.57 23.84
CA ALA A 161 -4.43 1.61 22.76
C ALA A 161 -5.00 0.22 23.10
N GLU A 162 -4.84 -0.24 24.34
CA GLU A 162 -5.42 -1.51 24.81
C GLU A 162 -6.97 -1.48 24.78
N ILE A 163 -7.57 -0.36 25.19
CA ILE A 163 -9.02 -0.15 25.10
C ILE A 163 -9.48 -0.14 23.64
N GLU A 164 -8.78 0.55 22.74
CA GLU A 164 -9.09 0.57 21.30
C GLU A 164 -9.04 -0.86 20.72
N LEU A 165 -8.02 -1.65 21.07
CA LEU A 165 -7.91 -3.05 20.64
C LEU A 165 -9.03 -3.93 21.20
N ALA A 166 -9.39 -3.77 22.48
CA ALA A 166 -10.50 -4.49 23.09
C ALA A 166 -11.84 -4.15 22.41
N LYS A 167 -12.06 -2.88 22.05
CA LYS A 167 -13.25 -2.46 21.27
C LYS A 167 -13.32 -3.16 19.92
N ILE A 168 -12.20 -3.27 19.21
CA ILE A 168 -12.14 -3.96 17.91
C ILE A 168 -12.47 -5.45 18.08
N ARG A 169 -11.85 -6.14 19.04
CA ARG A 169 -12.13 -7.57 19.32
C ARG A 169 -13.61 -7.81 19.65
N ILE A 170 -14.19 -6.95 20.48
CA ILE A 170 -15.62 -7.02 20.80
C ILE A 170 -16.45 -6.80 19.54
N SER A 171 -16.10 -5.85 18.66
CA SER A 171 -16.81 -5.61 17.40
C SER A 171 -16.73 -6.79 16.42
N GLU A 172 -15.61 -7.49 16.36
CA GLU A 172 -15.42 -8.68 15.53
C GLU A 172 -16.20 -9.89 16.09
N SER A 173 -16.37 -9.97 17.41
CA SER A 173 -17.14 -11.03 18.08
C SER A 173 -18.67 -10.84 18.09
N LYS A 174 -19.18 -9.69 17.61
CA LYS A 174 -20.61 -9.34 17.61
C LYS A 174 -21.42 -10.08 16.54
N GLU A 175 -21.42 -11.41 16.59
CA GLU A 175 -22.54 -12.20 16.07
C GLU A 175 -23.71 -12.29 17.07
N HIS A 176 -23.56 -11.90 18.36
CA HIS A 176 -24.70 -11.85 19.31
C HIS A 176 -24.62 -10.69 20.34
N PRO A 177 -25.59 -9.76 20.40
CA PRO A 177 -25.65 -8.73 21.43
C PRO A 177 -26.76 -9.02 22.46
N ALA A 178 -26.39 -9.50 23.65
CA ALA A 178 -27.29 -9.50 24.80
C ALA A 178 -26.50 -9.43 26.12
N ILE A 179 -26.12 -8.22 26.55
CA ILE A 179 -25.65 -7.95 27.92
C ILE A 179 -26.41 -6.74 28.47
N PRO A 180 -26.84 -6.72 29.77
CA PRO A 180 -27.88 -5.81 30.25
C PRO A 180 -27.45 -4.34 30.33
N MET A 181 -28.34 -3.49 29.81
CA MET A 181 -28.22 -2.04 29.56
C MET A 181 -27.88 -1.12 30.75
N ARG A 182 -27.84 -1.57 32.02
CA ARG A 182 -27.62 -0.68 33.18
C ARG A 182 -26.16 -0.60 33.67
N ARG A 183 -25.33 -1.63 33.49
CA ARG A 183 -23.87 -1.55 33.77
C ARG A 183 -23.08 -0.85 32.66
N LEU A 184 -23.63 -0.80 31.45
CA LEU A 184 -23.00 -0.13 30.30
C LEU A 184 -22.93 1.40 30.47
N VAL A 185 -23.93 2.03 31.09
CA VAL A 185 -24.01 3.50 31.14
C VAL A 185 -22.87 4.11 31.97
N ILE A 186 -22.57 3.54 33.14
CA ILE A 186 -21.48 4.02 34.00
C ILE A 186 -20.11 3.65 33.39
N GLY A 187 -19.97 2.44 32.87
CA GLY A 187 -18.76 1.98 32.18
C GLY A 187 -18.41 2.84 30.96
N ASN A 188 -19.40 3.24 30.17
CA ASN A 188 -19.20 4.08 28.98
C ASN A 188 -18.69 5.48 29.35
N THR A 189 -19.19 6.10 30.42
CA THR A 189 -18.71 7.44 30.83
C THR A 189 -17.25 7.45 31.30
N ILE A 190 -16.80 6.38 31.97
CA ILE A 190 -15.40 6.26 32.41
C ILE A 190 -14.50 5.96 31.22
N LEU A 191 -14.95 5.08 30.33
CA LEU A 191 -14.27 4.74 29.08
C LEU A 191 -14.07 5.97 28.19
N ASP A 192 -15.12 6.80 28.05
CA ASP A 192 -15.08 8.01 27.24
C ASP A 192 -14.10 9.05 27.84
N LYS A 193 -14.06 9.17 29.18
CA LYS A 193 -13.06 10.01 29.87
C LYS A 193 -11.63 9.53 29.62
N VAL A 194 -11.36 8.23 29.72
CA VAL A 194 -10.02 7.67 29.45
C VAL A 194 -9.61 7.91 28.00
N LEU A 195 -10.55 7.82 27.05
CA LEU A 195 -10.28 8.10 25.64
C LEU A 195 -10.03 9.59 25.38
N CYS A 196 -10.76 10.49 26.05
CA CYS A 196 -10.47 11.93 26.01
C CYS A 196 -9.05 12.20 26.53
N ASN A 197 -8.68 11.67 27.70
CA ASN A 197 -7.33 11.83 28.26
C ASN A 197 -6.24 11.24 27.34
N THR A 198 -6.53 10.11 26.68
CA THR A 198 -5.63 9.50 25.69
C THR A 198 -5.42 10.46 24.51
N ARG A 199 -6.49 11.05 23.98
CA ARG A 199 -6.41 12.00 22.88
C ARG A 199 -5.59 13.23 23.26
N GLU A 200 -5.85 13.82 24.42
CA GLU A 200 -5.09 14.95 24.94
C GLU A 200 -3.60 14.61 25.11
N SER A 201 -3.32 13.40 25.60
CA SER A 201 -1.94 12.90 25.76
C SER A 201 -1.24 12.74 24.41
N ARG A 202 -1.93 12.21 23.38
CA ARG A 202 -1.43 12.11 21.99
C ARG A 202 -1.07 13.51 21.47
N GLU A 203 -1.97 14.48 21.63
CA GLU A 203 -1.76 15.85 21.17
C GLU A 203 -0.61 16.55 21.91
N ARG A 204 -0.50 16.35 23.22
CA ARG A 204 0.59 16.91 24.04
C ARG A 204 1.95 16.36 23.63
N ILE A 205 2.08 15.04 23.50
CA ILE A 205 3.32 14.40 23.03
C ILE A 205 3.67 14.89 21.62
N ALA A 206 2.71 14.92 20.70
CA ALA A 206 2.94 15.38 19.32
C ALA A 206 3.39 16.84 19.26
N ARG A 207 2.87 17.71 20.12
CA ARG A 207 3.23 19.14 20.18
C ARG A 207 4.65 19.35 20.67
N GLU A 208 5.04 18.70 21.78
CA GLU A 208 6.35 18.87 22.40
C GLU A 208 7.47 18.28 21.55
N TYR A 209 7.24 17.12 20.95
CA TYR A 209 8.23 16.41 20.14
C TYR A 209 8.23 16.82 18.66
N ARG A 210 7.40 17.79 18.24
CA ARG A 210 7.34 18.27 16.86
C ARG A 210 8.71 18.73 16.35
N GLY A 211 9.48 19.43 17.19
CA GLY A 211 10.83 19.89 16.83
C GLY A 211 11.81 18.73 16.56
N LEU A 212 11.76 17.68 17.39
CA LEU A 212 12.56 16.46 17.18
C LEU A 212 12.17 15.79 15.86
N VAL A 213 10.87 15.60 15.62
CA VAL A 213 10.38 14.97 14.38
C VAL A 213 10.82 15.78 13.15
N ALA A 214 10.68 17.11 13.18
CA ALA A 214 11.11 17.98 12.10
C ALA A 214 12.63 17.90 11.84
N SER A 215 13.45 17.84 12.91
CA SER A 215 14.91 17.68 12.77
C SER A 215 15.29 16.38 12.07
N ILE A 216 14.63 15.25 12.39
CA ILE A 216 14.88 13.96 11.76
C ILE A 216 14.35 13.95 10.32
N ALA A 217 13.18 14.56 10.08
CA ALA A 217 12.56 14.63 8.76
C ALA A 217 13.36 15.47 7.76
N SER A 218 14.12 16.48 8.24
CA SER A 218 14.94 17.35 7.38
C SER A 218 15.93 16.56 6.51
N SER A 219 16.53 15.49 7.04
CA SER A 219 17.48 14.62 6.31
C SER A 219 16.82 13.76 5.21
N TYR A 220 15.49 13.78 5.11
CA TYR A 220 14.71 13.04 4.11
C TYR A 220 13.99 13.95 3.11
N GLN A 221 14.22 15.25 3.17
CA GLN A 221 13.71 16.20 2.19
C GLN A 221 14.27 15.89 0.78
N GLY A 222 13.45 16.13 -0.26
CA GLY A 222 13.85 15.88 -1.65
C GLY A 222 13.77 14.41 -2.10
N LYS A 223 13.32 13.47 -1.24
CA LYS A 223 13.17 12.05 -1.59
C LYS A 223 11.79 11.69 -2.21
N GLY A 224 11.06 12.69 -2.69
CA GLY A 224 9.76 12.52 -3.39
C GLY A 224 8.51 12.69 -2.53
N LEU A 225 8.64 13.03 -1.24
CA LEU A 225 7.52 13.44 -0.38
C LEU A 225 7.68 14.89 0.06
N SER A 226 6.56 15.56 0.31
CA SER A 226 6.55 16.91 0.90
C SER A 226 7.12 16.86 2.32
N PHE A 227 7.77 17.94 2.75
CA PHE A 227 8.31 18.05 4.11
C PHE A 227 7.21 17.92 5.17
N GLN A 228 6.01 18.47 4.90
CA GLN A 228 4.86 18.31 5.78
C GLN A 228 4.46 16.84 5.91
N ASP A 229 4.40 16.09 4.80
CA ASP A 229 4.06 14.67 4.83
C ASP A 229 5.08 13.85 5.63
N LEU A 230 6.38 14.17 5.50
CA LEU A 230 7.44 13.53 6.27
C LEU A 230 7.27 13.79 7.78
N ILE A 231 6.91 15.01 8.17
CA ILE A 231 6.62 15.34 9.58
C ILE A 231 5.40 14.57 10.08
N GLN A 232 4.34 14.47 9.27
CA GLN A 232 3.13 13.75 9.68
C GLN A 232 3.40 12.26 9.86
N GLU A 233 4.10 11.63 8.92
CA GLU A 233 4.50 10.21 9.01
C GLU A 233 5.47 9.97 10.16
N GLY A 234 6.40 10.90 10.39
CA GLY A 234 7.28 10.88 11.55
C GLY A 234 6.52 11.00 12.88
N THR A 235 5.48 11.83 12.94
CA THR A 235 4.61 11.98 14.13
C THR A 235 3.80 10.72 14.38
N ILE A 236 3.33 10.04 13.34
CA ILE A 236 2.70 8.71 13.47
C ILE A 236 3.69 7.68 14.02
N GLY A 237 4.94 7.72 13.56
CA GLY A 237 6.03 6.91 14.13
C GLY A 237 6.29 7.23 15.60
N LEU A 238 6.29 8.52 15.95
CA LEU A 238 6.49 9.00 17.31
C LEU A 238 5.45 8.42 18.27
N LEU A 239 4.17 8.55 17.92
CA LEU A 239 3.06 8.06 18.75
C LEU A 239 3.12 6.53 18.93
N LYS A 240 3.44 5.77 17.87
CA LYS A 240 3.63 4.32 17.96
C LYS A 240 4.80 3.91 18.85
N GLY A 241 5.87 4.70 18.84
CA GLY A 241 7.00 4.50 19.75
C GLY A 241 6.58 4.80 21.20
N ALA A 242 5.87 5.90 21.42
CA ALA A 242 5.39 6.29 22.75
C ALA A 242 4.42 5.26 23.37
N GLU A 243 3.53 4.67 22.57
CA GLU A 243 2.67 3.54 22.99
C GLU A 243 3.47 2.32 23.45
N LYS A 244 4.71 2.13 22.99
CA LYS A 244 5.55 0.97 23.34
C LYS A 244 6.71 1.31 24.26
N PHE A 245 6.70 2.50 24.85
CA PHE A 245 7.81 2.99 25.66
C PHE A 245 7.68 2.54 27.12
N ASP A 246 8.73 1.93 27.66
CA ASP A 246 8.79 1.52 29.07
C ASP A 246 9.67 2.50 29.87
N PRO A 247 9.09 3.26 30.83
CA PRO A 247 9.84 4.24 31.61
C PRO A 247 10.83 3.60 32.60
N ASP A 248 10.57 2.37 33.07
CA ASP A 248 11.40 1.66 34.05
C ASP A 248 12.81 1.37 33.55
N ARG A 249 13.00 1.39 32.22
CA ARG A 249 14.31 1.16 31.58
C ARG A 249 15.29 2.33 31.74
N GLY A 250 14.85 3.46 32.32
CA GLY A 250 15.71 4.61 32.65
C GLY A 250 16.24 5.41 31.44
N ASN A 251 15.70 5.17 30.25
CA ASN A 251 16.05 5.89 29.03
C ASN A 251 15.04 7.02 28.76
N LYS A 252 15.50 8.14 28.19
CA LYS A 252 14.58 9.21 27.76
C LYS A 252 13.73 8.76 26.58
N LEU A 253 12.49 9.25 26.50
CA LEU A 253 11.58 8.94 25.40
C LEU A 253 12.20 9.30 24.03
N SER A 254 12.87 10.45 23.94
CA SER A 254 13.56 10.91 22.72
C SER A 254 14.53 9.88 22.13
N THR A 255 15.25 9.14 22.97
CA THR A 255 16.25 8.15 22.55
C THR A 255 15.57 6.92 21.95
N TYR A 256 14.48 6.48 22.56
CA TYR A 256 13.72 5.32 22.08
C TYR A 256 12.99 5.62 20.78
N VAL A 257 12.30 6.77 20.75
CA VAL A 257 11.37 7.09 19.66
C VAL A 257 12.09 7.55 18.39
N TYR A 258 13.36 7.96 18.48
CA TYR A 258 14.21 8.25 17.32
C TYR A 258 14.12 7.15 16.23
N TRP A 259 14.23 5.88 16.62
CA TRP A 259 14.18 4.75 15.70
C TRP A 259 12.80 4.57 15.08
N TRP A 260 11.73 4.75 15.86
CA TRP A 260 10.35 4.66 15.40
C TRP A 260 10.01 5.77 14.41
N ILE A 261 10.47 7.00 14.66
CA ILE A 261 10.31 8.14 13.73
C ILE A 261 11.06 7.84 12.44
N LYS A 262 12.34 7.47 12.53
CA LYS A 262 13.18 7.16 11.36
C LYS A 262 12.59 6.04 10.51
N GLN A 263 12.14 4.95 11.15
CA GLN A 263 11.53 3.82 10.47
C GLN A 263 10.21 4.20 9.80
N ALA A 264 9.36 4.98 10.47
CA ALA A 264 8.09 5.43 9.91
C ALA A 264 8.32 6.30 8.67
N ILE A 265 9.26 7.24 8.73
CA ILE A 265 9.63 8.08 7.58
C ILE A 265 10.17 7.22 6.43
N ILE A 266 11.13 6.32 6.68
CA ILE A 266 11.68 5.45 5.63
C ILE A 266 10.58 4.59 4.99
N LYS A 267 9.69 4.02 5.81
CA LYS A 267 8.56 3.22 5.35
C LYS A 267 7.58 4.04 4.51
N ALA A 268 7.31 5.28 4.92
CA ALA A 268 6.43 6.20 4.20
C ALA A 268 7.03 6.59 2.85
N VAL A 269 8.31 6.96 2.82
CA VAL A 269 9.03 7.25 1.56
C VAL A 269 8.97 6.02 0.64
N ALA A 270 9.33 4.84 1.12
CA ALA A 270 9.27 3.61 0.32
C ALA A 270 7.84 3.30 -0.20
N LYS A 271 6.79 3.68 0.55
CA LYS A 271 5.41 3.39 0.18
C LYS A 271 4.79 4.43 -0.76
N LYS A 272 5.06 5.71 -0.51
CA LYS A 272 4.30 6.86 -1.05
C LYS A 272 5.13 7.78 -1.93
N SER A 273 6.46 7.70 -1.96
CA SER A 273 7.29 8.69 -2.68
C SER A 273 7.25 8.57 -4.21
N ARG A 274 6.65 7.51 -4.75
CA ARG A 274 6.60 7.25 -6.19
C ARG A 274 5.16 7.18 -6.67
N LEU A 275 4.94 7.72 -7.87
CA LEU A 275 3.66 7.60 -8.57
C LEU A 275 3.33 6.12 -8.84
N VAL A 276 4.31 5.36 -9.34
CA VAL A 276 4.20 3.90 -9.48
C VAL A 276 4.88 3.22 -8.30
N ARG A 277 4.07 2.57 -7.47
CA ARG A 277 4.53 1.91 -6.25
C ARG A 277 5.41 0.70 -6.57
N LEU A 278 6.56 0.64 -5.90
CA LEU A 278 7.45 -0.53 -5.92
C LEU A 278 7.32 -1.36 -4.63
N PRO A 279 7.53 -2.68 -4.70
CA PRO A 279 7.63 -3.53 -3.52
C PRO A 279 8.83 -3.15 -2.63
N GLY A 280 8.71 -3.37 -1.31
CA GLY A 280 9.70 -2.95 -0.30
C GLY A 280 11.13 -3.45 -0.57
N GLY A 281 11.31 -4.74 -0.85
CA GLY A 281 12.63 -5.31 -1.12
C GLY A 281 13.33 -4.72 -2.36
N LYS A 282 12.55 -4.27 -3.37
CA LYS A 282 13.12 -3.57 -4.54
C LYS A 282 13.54 -2.14 -4.19
N TYR A 283 12.80 -1.47 -3.31
CA TYR A 283 13.17 -0.14 -2.82
C TYR A 283 14.47 -0.16 -2.00
N GLU A 284 14.64 -1.14 -1.11
CA GLU A 284 15.90 -1.33 -0.37
C GLU A 284 17.08 -1.57 -1.30
N MET A 285 16.88 -2.38 -2.35
CA MET A 285 17.91 -2.61 -3.37
C MET A 285 18.30 -1.32 -4.10
N ILE A 286 17.35 -0.43 -4.41
CA ILE A 286 17.65 0.88 -5.02
C ILE A 286 18.56 1.71 -4.12
N ALA A 287 18.30 1.74 -2.81
CA ALA A 287 19.14 2.47 -1.86
C ALA A 287 20.56 1.88 -1.80
N LYS A 288 20.69 0.56 -1.75
CA LYS A 288 21.99 -0.14 -1.79
C LYS A 288 22.76 0.12 -3.08
N ILE A 289 22.07 0.11 -4.22
CA ILE A 289 22.66 0.44 -5.53
C ILE A 289 23.15 1.88 -5.55
N ALA A 290 22.38 2.83 -5.02
CA ALA A 290 22.79 4.24 -4.95
C ALA A 290 24.02 4.43 -4.04
N GLU A 291 24.06 3.75 -2.89
CA GLU A 291 25.20 3.78 -1.97
C GLU A 291 26.46 3.17 -2.60
N ALA A 292 26.34 1.97 -3.19
CA ALA A 292 27.43 1.31 -3.91
C ALA A 292 27.94 2.18 -5.06
N ASN A 293 27.03 2.80 -5.83
CA ASN A 293 27.39 3.70 -6.91
C ASN A 293 28.19 4.90 -6.39
N ASN A 294 27.78 5.52 -5.29
CA ASN A 294 28.50 6.64 -4.68
C ASN A 294 29.88 6.23 -4.16
N VAL A 295 30.00 5.07 -3.50
CA VAL A 295 31.27 4.58 -2.96
C VAL A 295 32.24 4.22 -4.10
N LEU A 296 31.78 3.47 -5.09
CA LEU A 296 32.60 3.07 -6.24
C LEU A 296 32.96 4.25 -7.13
N SER A 297 32.04 5.20 -7.35
CA SER A 297 32.32 6.42 -8.13
C SER A 297 33.45 7.24 -7.51
N ARG A 298 33.48 7.37 -6.17
CA ARG A 298 34.58 8.05 -5.47
C ARG A 298 35.90 7.30 -5.59
N ARG A 299 35.88 5.96 -5.47
CA ARG A 299 37.09 5.12 -5.54
C ARG A 299 37.67 5.05 -6.94
N LEU A 300 36.83 4.88 -7.95
CA LEU A 300 37.22 4.67 -9.35
C LEU A 300 37.35 5.98 -10.14
N LYS A 301 36.85 7.10 -9.60
CA LYS A 301 36.76 8.41 -10.29
C LYS A 301 36.07 8.35 -11.66
N ARG A 302 35.19 7.36 -11.85
CA ARG A 302 34.34 7.16 -13.02
C ARG A 302 33.01 6.55 -12.61
N VAL A 303 32.03 6.57 -13.50
CA VAL A 303 30.77 5.84 -13.29
C VAL A 303 31.07 4.33 -13.28
N PRO A 304 30.69 3.59 -12.22
CA PRO A 304 30.91 2.16 -12.13
C PRO A 304 30.00 1.38 -13.07
N SER A 305 30.47 0.22 -13.54
CA SER A 305 29.70 -0.70 -14.36
C SER A 305 28.70 -1.50 -13.51
N TYR A 306 27.62 -2.00 -14.11
CA TYR A 306 26.64 -2.84 -13.43
C TYR A 306 27.25 -4.11 -12.83
N ASN A 307 28.31 -4.64 -13.43
CA ASN A 307 29.04 -5.80 -12.90
C ASN A 307 29.76 -5.45 -11.57
N GLU A 308 30.44 -4.30 -11.54
CA GLU A 308 31.18 -3.82 -10.37
C GLU A 308 30.23 -3.50 -9.20
N ILE A 309 29.06 -2.93 -9.50
CA ILE A 309 28.02 -2.68 -8.50
C ILE A 309 27.46 -4.01 -7.96
N ALA A 310 27.23 -4.99 -8.84
CA ALA A 310 26.71 -6.31 -8.47
C ALA A 310 27.68 -7.07 -7.57
N GLU A 311 28.99 -7.03 -7.87
CA GLU A 311 30.05 -7.57 -7.03
C GLU A 311 30.10 -6.89 -5.66
N PHE A 312 30.00 -5.55 -5.61
CA PHE A 312 30.01 -4.81 -4.34
C PHE A 312 28.82 -5.15 -3.43
N ILE A 313 27.63 -5.36 -4.01
CA ILE A 313 26.38 -5.64 -3.27
C ILE A 313 26.21 -7.16 -3.02
N ASN A 314 27.03 -8.02 -3.63
CA ASN A 314 26.85 -9.47 -3.68
C ASN A 314 25.47 -9.87 -4.25
N ALA A 315 25.11 -9.29 -5.39
CA ALA A 315 23.85 -9.55 -6.09
C ALA A 315 24.09 -9.95 -7.55
N ASN A 316 23.08 -10.56 -8.19
CA ASN A 316 23.17 -10.92 -9.60
C ASN A 316 23.14 -9.67 -10.50
N VAL A 317 24.01 -9.60 -11.50
CA VAL A 317 24.09 -8.50 -12.48
C VAL A 317 22.74 -8.23 -13.14
N SER A 318 22.01 -9.27 -13.53
CA SER A 318 20.68 -9.17 -14.14
C SER A 318 19.69 -8.44 -13.24
N THR A 319 19.74 -8.70 -11.93
CA THR A 319 18.84 -8.05 -10.96
C THR A 319 19.19 -6.58 -10.77
N VAL A 320 20.47 -6.22 -10.76
CA VAL A 320 20.92 -4.82 -10.66
C VAL A 320 20.51 -4.04 -11.91
N LYS A 321 20.69 -4.62 -13.11
CA LYS A 321 20.24 -4.01 -14.38
C LYS A 321 18.73 -3.75 -14.38
N LEU A 322 17.93 -4.78 -14.09
CA LEU A 322 16.47 -4.67 -14.04
C LEU A 322 15.99 -3.63 -13.04
N VAL A 323 16.60 -3.57 -11.85
CA VAL A 323 16.24 -2.59 -10.83
C VAL A 323 16.64 -1.18 -11.28
N SER A 324 17.83 -1.00 -11.86
CA SER A 324 18.29 0.29 -12.39
C SER A 324 17.38 0.81 -13.51
N GLU A 325 17.03 -0.04 -14.47
CA GLU A 325 16.16 0.33 -15.60
C GLU A 325 14.75 0.70 -15.14
N ARG A 326 14.18 -0.05 -14.20
CA ARG A 326 12.85 0.20 -13.65
C ARG A 326 12.82 1.32 -12.60
N ASN A 327 13.98 1.83 -12.18
CA ASN A 327 14.08 2.93 -11.20
C ASN A 327 13.76 4.31 -11.81
N ARG A 328 13.60 4.41 -13.14
CA ARG A 328 13.31 5.66 -13.85
C ARG A 328 12.02 6.31 -13.33
N LEU A 329 12.08 7.62 -13.08
CA LEU A 329 10.91 8.39 -12.70
C LEU A 329 10.05 8.69 -13.94
N PRO A 330 8.71 8.61 -13.83
CA PRO A 330 7.82 9.00 -14.93
C PRO A 330 8.00 10.49 -15.27
N ILE A 331 7.80 10.81 -16.55
CA ILE A 331 7.88 12.18 -17.08
C ILE A 331 6.46 12.70 -17.29
N SER A 332 6.24 13.98 -17.03
CA SER A 332 4.94 14.63 -17.28
C SER A 332 4.67 14.75 -18.79
N LEU A 333 3.44 14.42 -19.21
CA LEU A 333 2.98 14.62 -20.59
C LEU A 333 2.84 16.10 -20.95
N ASN A 334 2.63 16.96 -19.95
CA ASN A 334 2.54 18.42 -20.13
C ASN A 334 3.92 19.07 -20.20
N LYS A 335 5.00 18.29 -20.18
CA LYS A 335 6.35 18.83 -20.31
C LYS A 335 6.50 19.40 -21.71
N VAL A 336 6.80 20.69 -21.80
CA VAL A 336 7.16 21.37 -23.05
C VAL A 336 8.45 20.76 -23.59
N VAL A 337 8.45 20.38 -24.86
CA VAL A 337 9.60 19.73 -25.51
C VAL A 337 10.43 20.72 -26.32
N THR A 338 9.79 21.74 -26.91
CA THR A 338 10.43 22.72 -27.80
C THR A 338 10.75 24.03 -27.09
N ASP A 339 11.89 24.64 -27.42
CA ASP A 339 12.36 25.90 -26.82
C ASP A 339 11.40 27.09 -27.05
N ARG A 340 10.56 27.02 -28.09
CA ARG A 340 9.55 28.06 -28.39
C ARG A 340 8.27 27.95 -27.56
N GLY A 341 8.15 26.96 -26.66
CA GLY A 341 7.05 26.89 -25.70
C GLY A 341 5.71 26.39 -26.23
N THR A 342 5.61 26.03 -27.52
CA THR A 342 4.31 25.77 -28.17
C THR A 342 3.87 24.31 -28.16
N MET A 343 4.80 23.34 -28.13
CA MET A 343 4.44 21.91 -28.18
C MET A 343 4.78 21.20 -26.88
N THR A 344 3.80 20.48 -26.37
CA THR A 344 3.93 19.58 -25.23
C THR A 344 4.29 18.17 -25.68
N LEU A 345 4.77 17.34 -24.75
CA LEU A 345 5.04 15.93 -25.03
C LEU A 345 3.77 15.19 -25.46
N GLN A 346 2.61 15.59 -24.94
CA GLN A 346 1.31 15.04 -25.34
C GLN A 346 1.02 15.22 -26.83
N ASP A 347 1.39 16.37 -27.41
CA ASP A 347 1.13 16.68 -28.82
C ASP A 347 1.98 15.83 -29.79
N ILE A 348 3.08 15.27 -29.30
CA ILE A 348 4.03 14.47 -30.08
C ILE A 348 3.67 12.98 -30.03
N ILE A 349 3.05 12.53 -28.94
CA ILE A 349 2.73 11.12 -28.74
C ILE A 349 1.57 10.76 -29.67
N ALA A 350 1.82 9.82 -30.58
CA ALA A 350 0.79 9.25 -31.43
C ALA A 350 -0.32 8.64 -30.57
N GLY A 351 -1.58 8.96 -30.90
CA GLY A 351 -2.74 8.33 -30.31
C GLY A 351 -2.82 6.84 -30.69
N SER A 352 -3.76 6.11 -30.08
CA SER A 352 -4.04 4.73 -30.49
C SER A 352 -4.53 4.69 -31.93
N ASP A 353 -4.11 3.69 -32.71
CA ASP A 353 -4.54 3.49 -34.10
C ASP A 353 -6.07 3.44 -34.27
N GLU A 354 -6.81 3.11 -33.20
CA GLU A 354 -8.27 3.09 -33.17
C GLU A 354 -8.93 4.46 -33.39
N MET A 355 -8.18 5.54 -33.16
CA MET A 355 -8.65 6.92 -33.26
C MET A 355 -8.38 7.52 -34.65
N ILE A 356 -7.72 6.77 -35.54
CA ILE A 356 -7.44 7.22 -36.90
C ILE A 356 -8.75 7.17 -37.69
N PRO A 357 -9.19 8.28 -38.34
CA PRO A 357 -10.47 8.34 -39.03
C PRO A 357 -10.59 7.29 -40.13
N GLU A 358 -9.51 7.04 -40.87
CA GLU A 358 -9.45 5.97 -41.89
C GLU A 358 -9.74 4.60 -41.28
N LYS A 359 -9.08 4.25 -40.17
CA LYS A 359 -9.30 2.99 -39.45
C LYS A 359 -10.70 2.91 -38.82
N MET A 360 -11.25 4.02 -38.38
CA MET A 360 -12.63 4.09 -37.89
C MET A 360 -13.63 3.75 -39.01
N VAL A 361 -13.49 4.41 -40.16
CA VAL A 361 -14.36 4.18 -41.32
C VAL A 361 -14.18 2.77 -41.86
N GLU A 362 -12.95 2.26 -41.98
CA GLU A 362 -12.69 0.88 -42.37
C GLU A 362 -13.43 -0.13 -41.48
N ARG A 363 -13.44 0.08 -40.15
CA ARG A 363 -14.19 -0.77 -39.22
C ARG A 363 -15.70 -0.63 -39.36
N GLU A 364 -16.21 0.57 -39.59
CA GLU A 364 -17.64 0.79 -39.79
C GLU A 364 -18.12 0.09 -41.07
N ILE A 365 -17.40 0.25 -42.17
CA ILE A 365 -17.70 -0.45 -43.43
C ILE A 365 -17.60 -1.96 -43.22
N MET A 366 -16.55 -2.46 -42.54
CA MET A 366 -16.43 -3.88 -42.21
C MET A 366 -17.63 -4.40 -41.41
N LYS A 367 -18.11 -3.64 -40.40
CA LYS A 367 -19.30 -4.01 -39.64
C LYS A 367 -20.56 -4.06 -40.51
N GLU A 368 -20.75 -3.09 -41.39
CA GLU A 368 -21.87 -3.09 -42.33
C GLU A 368 -21.84 -4.29 -43.27
N GLU A 369 -20.67 -4.65 -43.79
CA GLU A 369 -20.50 -5.82 -44.65
C GLU A 369 -20.79 -7.13 -43.89
N VAL A 370 -20.29 -7.27 -42.67
CA VAL A 370 -20.61 -8.43 -41.81
C VAL A 370 -22.12 -8.51 -41.57
N LEU A 371 -22.80 -7.39 -41.31
CA LEU A 371 -24.26 -7.38 -41.14
C LEU A 371 -25.00 -7.75 -42.43
N LYS A 372 -24.52 -7.29 -43.60
CA LYS A 372 -25.08 -7.67 -44.91
C LYS A 372 -24.93 -9.19 -45.14
N LEU A 373 -23.78 -9.76 -44.78
CA LEU A 373 -23.52 -11.20 -44.88
C LEU A 373 -24.38 -12.02 -43.93
N LEU A 374 -24.56 -11.56 -42.68
CA LEU A 374 -25.42 -12.23 -41.71
C LEU A 374 -26.89 -12.29 -42.18
N LYS A 375 -27.37 -11.31 -42.93
CA LYS A 375 -28.72 -11.31 -43.53
C LYS A 375 -28.93 -12.36 -44.61
N THR A 376 -27.87 -12.93 -45.19
CA THR A 376 -27.98 -14.05 -46.16
C THR A 376 -28.33 -15.38 -45.49
N LEU A 377 -28.05 -15.49 -44.19
CA LEU A 377 -28.38 -16.66 -43.38
C LEU A 377 -29.86 -16.67 -43.02
N THR A 378 -30.35 -17.83 -42.63
CA THR A 378 -31.70 -17.91 -42.04
C THR A 378 -31.70 -17.23 -40.65
N LYS A 379 -32.84 -16.67 -40.24
CA LYS A 379 -33.00 -15.99 -38.93
C LYS A 379 -32.49 -16.83 -37.73
N ARG A 380 -32.59 -18.16 -37.82
CA ARG A 380 -32.10 -19.09 -36.77
C ARG A 380 -30.58 -19.25 -36.81
N GLU A 381 -30.00 -19.40 -38.00
CA GLU A 381 -28.54 -19.47 -38.19
C GLU A 381 -27.87 -18.17 -37.76
N GLU A 382 -28.38 -17.03 -38.21
CA GLU A 382 -27.90 -15.70 -37.85
C GLU A 382 -27.89 -15.49 -36.32
N LYS A 383 -28.98 -15.87 -35.63
CA LYS A 383 -29.08 -15.73 -34.17
C LYS A 383 -28.03 -16.57 -33.44
N ILE A 384 -27.76 -17.80 -33.90
CA ILE A 384 -26.73 -18.66 -33.30
C ILE A 384 -25.33 -18.07 -33.52
N VAL A 385 -25.02 -17.60 -34.73
CA VAL A 385 -23.73 -16.99 -35.05
C VAL A 385 -23.50 -15.70 -34.24
N ARG A 386 -24.51 -14.84 -34.14
CA ARG A 386 -24.43 -13.60 -33.33
C ARG A 386 -24.17 -13.87 -31.85
N LEU A 387 -24.83 -14.88 -31.27
CA LEU A 387 -24.64 -15.25 -29.86
C LEU A 387 -23.28 -15.95 -29.62
N TYR A 388 -22.83 -16.76 -30.58
CA TYR A 388 -21.55 -17.47 -30.46
C TYR A 388 -20.35 -16.52 -30.50
N PHE A 389 -20.37 -15.55 -31.41
CA PHE A 389 -19.28 -14.57 -31.55
C PHE A 389 -19.49 -13.29 -30.74
N GLY A 390 -20.65 -13.11 -30.09
CA GLY A 390 -20.94 -11.90 -29.32
C GLY A 390 -21.15 -10.64 -30.17
N LEU A 391 -21.61 -10.78 -31.42
CA LEU A 391 -21.71 -9.67 -32.38
C LEU A 391 -22.75 -8.60 -32.01
N ASN A 392 -23.63 -8.88 -31.03
CA ASN A 392 -24.60 -7.92 -30.50
C ASN A 392 -24.03 -7.07 -29.34
N GLY A 393 -22.73 -7.18 -29.03
CA GLY A 393 -22.10 -6.52 -27.87
C GLY A 393 -22.19 -7.31 -26.57
N GLU A 394 -22.69 -8.55 -26.63
CA GLU A 394 -22.70 -9.51 -25.52
C GLU A 394 -21.42 -10.37 -25.53
N THR A 395 -21.08 -10.97 -24.40
CA THR A 395 -19.96 -11.93 -24.34
C THR A 395 -20.24 -13.14 -25.22
N PRO A 396 -19.24 -13.70 -25.92
CA PRO A 396 -19.42 -14.90 -26.74
C PRO A 396 -19.91 -16.06 -25.88
N LEU A 397 -21.00 -16.71 -26.28
CA LEU A 397 -21.63 -17.81 -25.55
C LEU A 397 -21.16 -19.18 -26.05
N SER A 398 -21.07 -20.14 -25.14
CA SER A 398 -20.81 -21.53 -25.50
C SER A 398 -22.02 -22.18 -26.20
N PHE A 399 -21.81 -23.23 -27.00
CA PHE A 399 -22.93 -23.94 -27.66
C PHE A 399 -23.95 -24.51 -26.67
N GLU A 400 -23.53 -24.83 -25.45
CA GLU A 400 -24.43 -25.32 -24.42
C GLU A 400 -25.34 -24.22 -23.88
N GLU A 401 -24.79 -23.04 -23.60
CA GLU A 401 -25.55 -21.86 -23.18
C GLU A 401 -26.51 -21.39 -24.26
N ILE A 402 -26.05 -21.35 -25.52
CA ILE A 402 -26.91 -21.03 -26.68
C ILE A 402 -28.03 -22.07 -26.81
N GLY A 403 -27.73 -23.35 -26.55
CA GLY A 403 -28.71 -24.44 -26.52
C GLY A 403 -29.79 -24.21 -25.46
N ARG A 404 -29.42 -23.77 -24.25
CA ARG A 404 -30.39 -23.41 -23.20
C ARG A 404 -31.28 -22.24 -23.63
N VAL A 405 -30.71 -21.20 -24.22
CA VAL A 405 -31.44 -19.99 -24.68
C VAL A 405 -32.43 -20.32 -25.80
N LEU A 406 -32.03 -21.16 -26.76
CA LEU A 406 -32.85 -21.51 -27.92
C LEU A 406 -33.67 -22.79 -27.74
N LYS A 407 -33.60 -23.44 -26.58
CA LYS A 407 -34.22 -24.74 -26.26
C LYS A 407 -33.83 -25.83 -27.28
N LEU A 408 -32.53 -25.92 -27.58
CA LEU A 408 -31.93 -26.90 -28.50
C LEU A 408 -30.85 -27.71 -27.79
N SER A 409 -30.62 -28.94 -28.24
CA SER A 409 -29.44 -29.70 -27.82
C SER A 409 -28.15 -28.99 -28.28
N ARG A 410 -27.09 -29.08 -27.46
CA ARG A 410 -25.75 -28.58 -27.78
C ARG A 410 -25.29 -29.03 -29.17
N GLU A 411 -25.47 -30.29 -29.51
CA GLU A 411 -25.03 -30.83 -30.81
C GLU A 411 -25.84 -30.25 -31.96
N ARG A 412 -27.13 -29.97 -31.73
CA ARG A 412 -27.97 -29.33 -32.75
C ARG A 412 -27.52 -27.90 -33.04
N VAL A 413 -27.16 -27.13 -32.02
CA VAL A 413 -26.58 -25.78 -32.18
C VAL A 413 -25.26 -25.85 -32.94
N ARG A 414 -24.39 -26.83 -32.62
CA ARG A 414 -23.12 -27.05 -33.34
C ARG A 414 -23.34 -27.33 -34.82
N GLN A 415 -24.29 -28.20 -35.16
CA GLN A 415 -24.65 -28.51 -36.54
C GLN A 415 -25.14 -27.26 -37.30
N ILE A 416 -26.05 -26.48 -36.70
CA ILE A 416 -26.58 -25.27 -37.34
C ILE A 416 -25.46 -24.23 -37.53
N ASN A 417 -24.57 -24.07 -36.55
CA ASN A 417 -23.40 -23.19 -36.70
C ASN A 417 -22.47 -23.67 -37.82
N GLY A 418 -22.21 -24.98 -37.93
CA GLY A 418 -21.41 -25.54 -39.03
C GLY A 418 -22.02 -25.29 -40.40
N ILE A 419 -23.34 -25.42 -40.54
CA ILE A 419 -24.07 -25.11 -41.77
C ILE A 419 -23.99 -23.60 -42.07
N ALA A 420 -24.16 -22.74 -41.06
CA ALA A 420 -24.05 -21.30 -41.21
C ALA A 420 -22.64 -20.89 -41.67
N MET A 421 -21.59 -21.42 -41.04
CA MET A 421 -20.21 -21.17 -41.44
C MET A 421 -19.92 -21.67 -42.86
N SER A 422 -20.45 -22.84 -43.25
CA SER A 422 -20.28 -23.36 -44.62
C SER A 422 -20.95 -22.46 -45.67
N LYS A 423 -22.10 -21.86 -45.34
CA LYS A 423 -22.78 -20.87 -46.20
C LYS A 423 -22.01 -19.55 -46.28
N LEU A 424 -21.44 -19.08 -45.17
CA LEU A 424 -20.60 -17.88 -45.15
C LEU A 424 -19.28 -18.08 -45.92
N GLN A 425 -18.77 -19.31 -46.00
CA GLN A 425 -17.55 -19.67 -46.75
C GLN A 425 -17.74 -19.79 -48.27
N GLN A 426 -18.89 -19.44 -48.83
CA GLN A 426 -19.05 -19.41 -50.28
C GLN A 426 -18.16 -18.31 -50.91
N PRO A 427 -17.54 -18.55 -52.08
CA PRO A 427 -16.56 -17.62 -52.67
C PRO A 427 -17.15 -16.22 -52.90
N LYS A 428 -18.43 -16.15 -53.27
CA LYS A 428 -19.19 -14.90 -53.44
C LYS A 428 -19.17 -13.98 -52.21
N ASN A 429 -19.09 -14.56 -51.00
CA ASN A 429 -19.12 -13.85 -49.72
C ASN A 429 -17.71 -13.58 -49.17
N ILE A 430 -16.73 -14.39 -49.57
CA ILE A 430 -15.35 -14.29 -49.09
C ILE A 430 -14.62 -13.13 -49.79
N ASP A 431 -14.91 -12.90 -51.07
CA ASP A 431 -14.12 -11.96 -51.88
C ASP A 431 -14.24 -10.51 -51.41
N SER A 432 -15.37 -10.11 -50.81
CA SER A 432 -15.50 -8.78 -50.18
C SER A 432 -14.74 -8.67 -48.86
N LEU A 433 -14.75 -9.73 -48.04
CA LEU A 433 -14.12 -9.74 -46.71
C LEU A 433 -12.59 -9.89 -46.75
N LYS A 434 -12.03 -10.46 -47.82
CA LYS A 434 -10.57 -10.62 -47.97
C LYS A 434 -9.82 -9.29 -47.89
N PHE A 435 -10.45 -8.19 -48.30
CA PHE A 435 -9.88 -6.84 -48.25
C PHE A 435 -9.49 -6.40 -46.84
N TYR A 436 -10.17 -6.90 -45.80
CA TYR A 436 -9.96 -6.50 -44.40
C TYR A 436 -8.93 -7.36 -43.65
N VAL A 437 -8.40 -8.41 -44.27
CA VAL A 437 -7.47 -9.37 -43.64
C VAL A 437 -6.02 -9.12 -44.04
N THR A 438 -5.79 -8.41 -45.15
CA THR A 438 -4.50 -7.81 -45.54
C THR A 438 -4.19 -6.59 -44.69
#